data_AF-A0A251Q754-F1
#
_entry.id   AF-A0A251Q754-F1
#
_cell.length_a   1.000
_cell.length_b   1.000
_cell.length_c   1.000
_cell.angle_alpha   90.00
_cell.angle_beta   90.00
_cell.angle_gamma   90.00
#
_symmetry.space_group_name_H-M   'P 1'
#
loop_
_entity.id
_entity.type
_entity.pdbx_description
1 polymer ?
#
loop_
_entity_poly.entity_id
_entity_poly.type
_entity_poly.pdbx_seq_one_letter_code
_entity_poly.pdbx_strand_id
1 'polypeptide(L)'
;MIASNWTVEFRFLITGRHWNQDIPSLTAEAAKEHPGVSSIVTAPLGLHQLLVDVLNDRINHGFSHIAGDAEECSVCVGTNKCQLH
;
A
#
# COMPACT_ATOMS: atom_id res chain seq x y z
N MET A 1 1.57 -31.72 -7.48
CA MET A 1 2.55 -30.61 -7.53
C MET A 1 1.78 -29.36 -7.18
N ILE A 2 1.99 -28.81 -5.98
CA ILE A 2 1.39 -27.52 -5.61
C ILE A 2 2.19 -26.48 -6.39
N ALA A 3 1.61 -25.89 -7.43
CA ALA A 3 2.22 -24.73 -8.06
C ALA A 3 2.30 -23.66 -6.98
N SER A 4 3.51 -23.27 -6.60
CA SER A 4 3.74 -22.18 -5.65
C SER A 4 3.28 -20.90 -6.32
N ASN A 5 2.04 -20.48 -6.10
CA ASN A 5 1.51 -19.24 -6.66
C ASN A 5 2.01 -18.06 -5.84
N TRP A 6 2.62 -17.05 -6.48
CA TRP A 6 3.03 -15.81 -5.84
C TRP A 6 2.05 -14.70 -6.24
N THR A 7 1.46 -14.04 -5.24
CA THR A 7 0.56 -12.90 -5.47
C THR A 7 1.34 -11.62 -5.27
N VAL A 8 1.38 -10.77 -6.31
CA VAL A 8 1.91 -9.41 -6.19
C VAL A 8 0.73 -8.50 -5.88
N GLU A 9 0.52 -8.24 -4.59
CA GLU A 9 -0.58 -7.39 -4.13
C GLU A 9 -0.22 -5.91 -4.23
N PHE A 10 -1.07 -5.15 -4.91
CA PHE A 10 -0.83 -3.73 -5.17
C PHE A 10 -1.47 -2.82 -4.13
N ARG A 11 -0.66 -1.96 -3.49
CA ARG A 11 -1.09 -1.10 -2.37
C ARG A 11 -1.22 0.38 -2.77
N PHE A 12 -1.79 0.66 -3.95
CA PHE A 12 -2.14 2.03 -4.36
C PHE A 12 -3.66 2.22 -4.42
N LEU A 13 -4.11 3.44 -4.10
CA LEU A 13 -5.51 3.84 -4.13
C LEU A 13 -6.04 4.04 -5.56
N ILE A 14 -5.16 4.42 -6.50
CA ILE A 14 -5.54 4.79 -7.86
C ILE A 14 -4.61 4.18 -8.90
N THR A 15 -5.11 4.09 -10.14
CA THR A 15 -4.31 3.69 -11.31
C THR A 15 -3.30 4.78 -11.65
N GLY A 16 -2.06 4.38 -11.95
CA GLY A 16 -0.98 5.29 -12.35
C GLY A 16 0.09 4.54 -13.15
N ARG A 17 1.21 5.21 -13.49
CA ARG A 17 2.31 4.61 -14.24
C ARG A 17 2.83 3.32 -13.59
N HIS A 18 2.99 3.35 -12.27
CA HIS A 18 3.45 2.18 -11.51
C HIS A 18 2.56 0.96 -11.68
N TRP A 19 1.24 1.13 -11.67
CA TRP A 19 0.29 0.02 -11.84
C TRP A 19 0.21 -0.45 -13.29
N ASN A 20 0.21 0.48 -14.26
CA ASN A 20 0.04 0.14 -15.66
C ASN A 20 1.31 -0.39 -16.35
N GLN A 21 2.50 -0.04 -15.86
CA GLN A 21 3.75 -0.24 -16.60
C GLN A 21 4.86 -0.80 -15.72
N ASP A 22 5.28 -0.05 -14.69
CA ASP A 22 6.54 -0.36 -14.00
C ASP A 22 6.48 -1.71 -13.29
N ILE A 23 5.41 -1.97 -12.54
CA ILE A 23 5.29 -3.22 -11.79
C ILE A 23 4.92 -4.43 -12.65
N PRO A 24 4.01 -4.34 -13.65
CA PRO A 24 3.86 -5.43 -14.61
C PRO A 24 5.18 -5.82 -15.27
N SER A 25 6.01 -4.83 -15.66
CA SER A 25 7.33 -5.07 -16.22
C SER A 25 8.26 -5.77 -15.24
N LEU A 26 8.42 -5.23 -14.01
CA LEU A 26 9.26 -5.83 -12.97
C LEU A 26 8.80 -7.24 -12.59
N THR A 27 7.49 -7.48 -12.53
CA THR A 27 6.92 -8.79 -12.21
C THR A 27 7.21 -9.81 -13.31
N ALA A 28 7.10 -9.40 -14.58
CA ALA A 28 7.43 -10.25 -15.72
C ALA A 28 8.93 -10.59 -15.77
N GLU A 29 9.81 -9.64 -15.46
CA GLU A 29 11.25 -9.90 -15.38
C GLU A 29 11.60 -10.88 -14.26
N ALA A 30 11.08 -10.68 -13.05
CA ALA A 30 11.31 -11.59 -11.93
C ALA A 30 10.77 -13.01 -12.20
N ALA A 31 9.63 -13.12 -12.90
CA ALA A 31 9.05 -14.42 -13.25
C ALA A 31 9.95 -15.28 -14.15
N LYS A 32 10.88 -14.68 -14.92
CA LYS A 32 11.84 -15.43 -15.76
C LYS A 32 12.76 -16.32 -14.92
N GLU A 33 13.06 -15.92 -13.69
CA GLU A 33 13.91 -16.69 -12.75
C GLU A 33 13.15 -17.83 -12.08
N HIS A 34 11.81 -17.87 -12.22
CA HIS A 34 10.93 -18.83 -11.54
C HIS A 34 9.90 -19.47 -12.50
N PRO A 35 10.33 -20.28 -13.49
CA PRO A 35 9.47 -20.81 -14.57
C PRO A 35 8.34 -21.76 -14.15
N GLY A 36 8.22 -22.10 -12.86
CA GLY A 36 7.12 -22.90 -12.30
C GLY A 36 6.14 -22.09 -11.44
N VAL A 37 6.32 -20.77 -11.37
CA VAL A 37 5.55 -19.87 -10.51
C VAL A 37 4.68 -18.97 -11.39
N SER A 38 3.36 -19.00 -11.17
CA SER A 38 2.44 -18.04 -11.78
C SER A 38 2.39 -16.76 -10.95
N SER A 39 2.37 -15.61 -11.62
CA SER A 39 2.23 -14.29 -11.02
C SER A 39 1.01 -13.56 -11.58
N ILE A 40 0.38 -12.74 -10.74
CA ILE A 40 -0.72 -11.86 -11.10
C ILE A 40 -0.52 -10.49 -10.44
N VAL A 41 -0.68 -9.43 -11.22
CA VAL A 41 -0.80 -8.06 -10.71
C VAL A 41 -2.28 -7.79 -10.46
N THR A 42 -2.65 -7.56 -9.21
CA THR A 42 -4.05 -7.36 -8.83
C THR A 42 -4.54 -5.95 -9.16
N ALA A 43 -5.86 -5.77 -9.16
CA ALA A 43 -6.46 -4.44 -9.22
C ALA A 43 -5.96 -3.57 -8.03
N PRO A 44 -5.85 -2.24 -8.22
CA PRO A 44 -5.59 -1.34 -7.10
C PRO A 44 -6.79 -1.33 -6.16
N LEU A 45 -6.60 -0.81 -4.94
CA LEU A 45 -7.66 -0.78 -3.94
C LEU A 45 -8.86 0.07 -4.39
N GLY A 46 -8.63 1.09 -5.23
CA GLY A 46 -9.67 1.98 -5.70
C GLY A 46 -10.31 2.80 -4.57
N LEU A 47 -11.51 3.32 -4.84
CA LEU A 47 -12.34 3.99 -3.85
C LEU A 47 -13.20 2.98 -3.07
N HIS A 48 -12.53 2.03 -2.41
CA HIS A 48 -13.22 1.03 -1.59
C HIS A 48 -13.80 1.68 -0.32
N GLN A 49 -15.04 1.38 0.04
CA GLN A 49 -15.74 2.03 1.16
C GLN A 49 -14.99 1.90 2.49
N LEU A 50 -14.42 0.73 2.78
CA LEU A 50 -13.61 0.50 4.01
C LEU A 50 -12.36 1.40 4.10
N LEU A 51 -11.86 1.95 2.99
CA LEU A 51 -10.75 2.90 3.05
C LEU A 51 -11.17 4.23 3.67
N VAL A 52 -12.46 4.59 3.61
CA VAL A 52 -12.98 5.78 4.30
C VAL A 52 -12.77 5.66 5.80
N ASP A 53 -13.03 4.48 6.36
CA ASP A 53 -12.85 4.22 7.79
C ASP A 53 -11.38 4.31 8.19
N VAL A 54 -10.48 3.73 7.38
CA VAL A 54 -9.02 3.80 7.61
C VAL A 54 -8.49 5.23 7.49
N LEU A 55 -9.00 6.01 6.54
CA LEU A 55 -8.62 7.42 6.39
C LEU A 55 -9.08 8.25 7.58
N ASN A 56 -10.34 8.06 8.01
CA ASN A 56 -10.89 8.75 9.18
C ASN A 56 -10.10 8.42 10.45
N ASP A 57 -9.78 7.15 10.68
CA ASP A 57 -8.95 6.71 11.81
C ASP A 57 -7.60 7.43 11.82
N ARG A 58 -6.88 7.46 10.70
CA ARG A 58 -5.57 8.12 10.59
C ARG A 58 -5.64 9.63 10.78
N ILE A 59 -6.66 10.29 10.22
CA ILE A 59 -6.86 11.74 10.38
C ILE A 59 -7.13 12.07 11.85
N ASN A 60 -8.04 11.34 12.48
CA ASN A 60 -8.39 11.53 13.89
C ASN A 60 -7.19 11.28 14.81
N HIS A 61 -6.42 10.21 14.57
CA HIS A 61 -5.18 9.96 15.31
C HIS A 61 -4.20 11.13 15.15
N GLY A 62 -4.05 11.65 13.92
CA GLY A 62 -3.21 12.83 13.67
C GLY A 62 -3.62 14.05 14.50
N PHE A 63 -4.93 14.33 14.61
CA PHE A 63 -5.43 15.40 15.46
C PHE A 63 -5.19 15.14 16.95
N SER A 64 -5.45 13.92 17.43
CA SER A 64 -5.17 13.55 18.83
C SER A 64 -3.68 13.68 19.15
N HIS A 65 -2.80 13.32 18.21
CA HIS A 65 -1.36 13.50 18.39
C HIS A 65 -0.97 14.98 18.50
N ILE A 66 -1.49 15.84 17.62
CA ILE A 66 -1.24 17.29 17.67
C ILE A 66 -1.78 17.91 18.97
N ALA A 67 -2.88 17.38 19.51
CA ALA A 67 -3.45 17.82 20.79
C ALA A 67 -2.65 17.34 22.01
N GLY A 68 -1.71 16.41 21.85
CA GLY A 68 -0.95 15.79 22.95
C GLY A 68 -1.66 14.62 23.63
N ASP A 69 -2.78 14.16 23.07
CA ASP A 69 -3.60 13.07 23.62
C ASP A 69 -3.17 11.69 23.08
N ALA A 70 -2.28 11.65 22.08
CA ALA A 70 -1.78 10.42 21.48
C ALA A 70 -0.30 10.53 21.08
N GLU A 71 0.38 9.39 21.09
CA GLU A 71 1.74 9.25 20.57
C GLU A 71 1.78 9.36 19.04
N GLU A 72 2.99 9.54 18.48
CA GLU A 72 3.23 9.49 17.04
C GLU A 72 2.67 8.18 16.44
N CYS A 73 1.99 8.26 15.30
CA CYS A 73 1.49 7.06 14.64
C CYS A 73 2.65 6.21 14.09
N SER A 74 2.45 4.89 13.98
CA SER A 74 3.50 3.94 13.56
C SER A 74 4.16 4.25 12.20
N VAL A 75 3.50 5.05 11.35
CA VAL A 75 4.04 5.48 10.05
C VAL A 75 4.92 6.72 10.15
N CYS A 76 4.66 7.61 11.11
CA CYS A 76 5.33 8.90 11.22
C CYS A 76 6.36 8.99 12.34
N VAL A 77 6.46 7.98 13.21
CA VAL A 77 7.43 7.95 14.31
C VAL A 77 8.83 8.35 13.83
N GLY A 78 9.40 9.38 14.45
CA GLY A 78 10.75 9.86 14.16
C GLY A 78 10.93 10.59 12.81
N THR A 79 9.84 10.85 12.08
CA THR A 79 9.90 11.55 10.77
C THR A 79 9.60 13.04 10.86
N ASN A 80 9.16 13.53 12.04
CA ASN A 80 8.73 14.90 12.26
C ASN A 80 7.61 15.32 11.28
N LYS A 81 6.72 14.38 10.92
CA LYS A 81 5.52 14.58 10.11
C LYS A 81 4.27 14.67 11.01
N CYS A 82 3.11 15.01 10.42
CA CYS A 82 1.85 15.25 11.15
C CYS A 82 1.92 16.42 12.12
N GLN A 83 2.41 17.57 11.65
CA GLN A 83 2.54 18.81 12.42
C GLN A 83 1.59 19.88 11.87
N LEU A 84 1.17 20.80 12.75
CA LEU A 84 0.48 22.02 12.33
C LEU A 84 1.52 23.01 11.79
N HIS A 85 1.27 23.61 10.63
CA HIS A 85 2.11 24.65 10.02
C HIS A 85 1.41 26.00 10.01
#